data_AF-F5S6V4-F1
#
_entry.id   AF-F5S6V4-F1
#
_cell.length_a   1.000
_cell.length_b   1.000
_cell.length_c   1.000
_cell.angle_alpha   90.00
_cell.angle_beta   90.00
_cell.angle_gamma   90.00
#
_symmetry.space_group_name_H-M   'P 1'
#
loop_
_entity.id
_entity.type
_entity.pdbx_description
1 polymer ?
#
loop_
_entity_poly.entity_id
_entity_poly.type
_entity_poly.pdbx_seq_one_letter_code
_entity_poly.pdbx_strand_id
1 'polypeptide(L)'
;MSHFGAPNSLSTIVNGEHAGKTLDCVFDQHRELFGNSQSTEFPLLTKILDAQDWLSMQVHPNDDYAMQHENSLGKTECWYIIVADDDAEIVYGHHAQSHEQLTSKRLHCKKAYILF
;
A
#
# COMPACT_ATOMS: atom_id res chain seq x y z
N MET A 1 -7.37 16.78 2.67
CA MET A 1 -7.18 15.42 3.23
C MET A 1 -7.46 14.41 2.14
N SER A 2 -6.42 14.06 1.40
CA SER A 2 -6.27 12.71 0.85
C SER A 2 -6.60 11.71 1.94
N HIS A 3 -7.41 10.69 1.65
CA HIS A 3 -7.56 9.54 2.54
C HIS A 3 -6.82 8.40 1.86
N PHE A 4 -5.86 7.78 2.56
CA PHE A 4 -5.11 6.63 2.02
C PHE A 4 -5.97 5.36 2.07
N GLY A 5 -6.97 5.30 1.19
CA GLY A 5 -7.97 4.25 1.16
C GLY A 5 -9.10 4.56 0.18
N ALA A 6 -10.06 3.64 0.08
CA ALA A 6 -11.32 3.95 -0.60
C ALA A 6 -12.14 4.92 0.28
N PRO A 7 -13.01 5.77 -0.29
CA PRO A 7 -13.90 6.60 0.52
C PRO A 7 -14.70 5.72 1.50
N ASN A 8 -14.63 6.08 2.79
CA ASN A 8 -15.18 5.35 3.94
C ASN A 8 -14.41 4.09 4.43
N SER A 9 -13.17 3.83 4.00
CA SER A 9 -12.38 2.65 4.46
C SER A 9 -11.53 2.87 5.73
N LEU A 10 -11.95 3.74 6.66
CA LEU A 10 -11.19 4.01 7.88
C LEU A 10 -11.40 2.92 8.95
N SER A 11 -10.31 2.45 9.55
CA SER A 11 -10.33 1.48 10.65
C SER A 11 -10.87 2.11 11.95
N THR A 12 -11.82 1.43 12.59
CA THR A 12 -12.40 1.84 13.88
C THR A 12 -11.80 1.01 15.02
N ILE A 13 -11.41 1.67 16.11
CA ILE A 13 -10.88 1.02 17.31
C ILE A 13 -12.02 0.33 18.07
N VAL A 14 -11.86 -0.96 18.38
CA VAL A 14 -12.95 -1.79 18.94
C VAL A 14 -13.00 -1.84 20.48
N ASN A 15 -11.95 -1.39 21.17
CA ASN A 15 -11.78 -1.55 22.61
C ASN A 15 -10.90 -0.47 23.25
N GLY A 16 -10.96 -0.35 24.58
CA GLY A 16 -10.17 0.62 25.35
C GLY A 16 -10.75 2.04 25.35
N GLU A 17 -9.96 3.02 25.81
CA GLU A 17 -10.38 4.41 25.99
C GLU A 17 -10.87 5.08 24.69
N HIS A 18 -10.37 4.64 23.54
CA HIS A 18 -10.66 5.22 22.23
C HIS A 18 -11.63 4.36 21.39
N ALA A 19 -12.33 3.40 22.02
CA ALA A 19 -13.31 2.58 21.34
C ALA A 19 -14.36 3.42 20.60
N GLY A 20 -14.65 3.07 19.34
CA GLY A 20 -15.57 3.81 18.47
C GLY A 20 -14.95 5.02 17.74
N LYS A 21 -13.73 5.46 18.07
CA LYS A 21 -12.98 6.41 17.23
C LYS A 21 -12.35 5.69 16.02
N THR A 22 -12.17 6.41 14.92
CA THR A 22 -11.30 5.96 13.82
C THR A 22 -9.83 6.12 14.18
N LEU A 23 -8.96 5.33 13.54
CA LEU A 23 -7.50 5.42 13.74
C LEU A 23 -6.97 6.83 13.46
N ASP A 24 -7.37 7.45 12.33
CA ASP A 24 -7.01 8.81 11.93
C ASP A 24 -7.40 9.85 12.99
N CYS A 25 -8.60 9.73 13.56
CA CYS A 25 -9.10 10.61 14.61
C CYS A 25 -8.25 10.52 15.89
N VAL A 26 -7.75 9.33 16.22
CA VAL A 26 -6.81 9.14 17.33
C VAL A 26 -5.40 9.59 16.96
N PHE A 27 -4.95 9.38 15.73
CA PHE A 27 -3.67 9.88 15.24
C PHE A 27 -3.60 11.40 15.38
N ASP A 28 -4.61 12.14 14.92
CA ASP A 28 -4.65 13.60 15.00
C ASP A 28 -4.82 14.13 16.44
N GLN A 29 -5.59 13.45 17.30
CA GLN A 29 -5.86 13.91 18.67
C GLN A 29 -4.80 13.49 19.70
N HIS A 30 -4.11 12.37 19.47
CA HIS A 30 -3.28 11.67 20.46
C HIS A 30 -1.91 11.29 19.87
N ARG A 31 -1.20 12.27 19.31
CA ARG A 31 0.11 12.10 18.64
C ARG A 31 1.17 11.46 19.55
N GLU A 32 1.05 11.61 20.86
CA GLU A 32 1.88 10.98 21.88
C GLU A 32 1.90 9.44 21.78
N LEU A 33 0.77 8.82 21.40
CA LEU A 33 0.65 7.36 21.23
C LEU A 33 1.43 6.85 20.01
N PHE A 34 1.77 7.74 19.07
CA PHE A 34 2.46 7.45 17.81
C PHE A 34 3.87 8.07 17.79
N GLY A 35 4.51 8.15 18.96
CA GLY A 35 5.88 8.66 19.11
C GLY A 35 6.03 10.16 18.84
N ASN A 36 4.93 10.93 18.89
CA ASN A 36 4.86 12.35 18.48
C ASN A 36 5.19 12.57 16.99
N SER A 37 4.72 11.66 16.12
CA SER A 37 4.93 11.75 14.67
C SER A 37 4.46 13.09 14.08
N GLN A 38 5.34 13.69 13.27
CA GLN A 38 5.13 14.95 12.56
C GLN A 38 4.49 14.77 11.17
N SER A 39 4.23 13.52 10.74
CA SER A 39 3.56 13.23 9.45
C SER A 39 2.17 13.85 9.39
N THR A 40 1.76 14.43 8.26
CA THR A 40 0.44 15.07 8.12
C THR A 40 -0.74 14.11 8.18
N GLU A 41 -0.50 12.84 7.83
CA GLU A 41 -1.50 11.74 7.85
C GLU A 41 -0.86 10.46 8.44
N PHE A 42 -1.68 9.44 8.75
CA PHE A 42 -1.18 8.20 9.36
C PHE A 42 -0.24 7.46 8.38
N PRO A 43 1.00 7.13 8.78
CA PRO A 43 2.10 6.92 7.82
C PRO A 43 2.16 5.54 7.14
N LEU A 44 1.28 4.58 7.48
CA LEU A 44 1.34 3.21 6.99
C LEU A 44 -0.06 2.64 6.68
N LEU A 45 -0.15 1.78 5.67
CA LEU A 45 -1.41 1.14 5.25
C LEU A 45 -1.23 -0.39 5.10
N THR A 46 -1.46 -1.09 6.20
CA THR A 46 -1.49 -2.56 6.28
C THR A 46 -2.76 -3.13 5.62
N LYS A 47 -2.63 -4.21 4.82
CA LYS A 47 -3.78 -4.96 4.26
C LYS A 47 -3.44 -6.43 4.06
N ILE A 48 -4.43 -7.29 4.28
CA ILE A 48 -4.41 -8.69 3.84
C ILE A 48 -4.99 -8.75 2.42
N LEU A 49 -4.28 -9.38 1.48
CA LEU A 49 -4.75 -9.65 0.13
C LEU A 49 -4.93 -11.15 -0.13
N ASP A 50 -6.10 -11.50 -0.65
CA ASP A 50 -6.40 -12.78 -1.25
C ASP A 50 -6.31 -12.66 -2.78
N ALA A 51 -5.18 -13.06 -3.35
CA ALA A 51 -4.90 -12.96 -4.79
C ALA A 51 -5.36 -14.22 -5.54
N GLN A 52 -6.67 -14.46 -5.54
CA GLN A 52 -7.30 -15.63 -6.20
C GLN A 52 -7.02 -15.69 -7.71
N ASP A 53 -6.82 -14.53 -8.34
CA ASP A 53 -6.51 -14.35 -9.76
C ASP A 53 -5.58 -13.14 -9.94
N TRP A 54 -5.23 -12.85 -11.18
CA TRP A 54 -4.34 -11.79 -11.63
C TRP A 54 -4.55 -10.40 -11.00
N LEU A 55 -3.61 -9.99 -10.16
CA LEU A 55 -3.36 -8.57 -9.92
C LEU A 55 -2.73 -7.93 -11.17
N SER A 56 -3.03 -6.66 -11.41
CA SER A 56 -2.47 -5.90 -12.53
C SER A 56 -0.97 -5.65 -12.34
N MET A 57 -0.22 -5.64 -13.46
CA MET A 57 1.15 -5.12 -13.48
C MET A 57 1.13 -3.65 -13.04
N GLN A 58 1.83 -3.35 -11.95
CA GLN A 58 1.85 -2.03 -11.31
C GLN A 58 3.29 -1.53 -11.12
N VAL A 59 3.42 -0.22 -11.06
CA VAL A 59 4.58 0.49 -10.53
C VAL A 59 4.06 1.56 -9.58
N HIS A 60 4.82 1.88 -8.54
CA HIS A 60 4.44 2.89 -7.57
C HIS A 60 5.42 4.06 -7.59
N PRO A 61 4.92 5.31 -7.47
CA PRO A 61 5.75 6.50 -7.47
C PRO A 61 6.55 6.62 -6.17
N ASN A 62 7.71 7.26 -6.26
CA ASN A 62 8.38 7.85 -5.09
C ASN A 62 7.69 9.17 -4.69
N ASP A 63 8.07 9.73 -3.53
CA ASP A 63 7.45 10.95 -3.00
C ASP A 63 7.51 12.13 -3.98
N ASP A 64 8.63 12.33 -4.69
CA ASP A 64 8.78 13.43 -5.66
C ASP A 64 7.73 13.35 -6.78
N TYR A 65 7.57 12.16 -7.39
CA TYR A 65 6.63 11.96 -8.49
C TYR A 65 5.17 11.97 -8.01
N ALA A 66 4.90 11.37 -6.86
CA ALA A 66 3.59 11.35 -6.23
C ALA A 66 3.12 12.77 -5.87
N MET A 67 4.00 13.59 -5.29
CA MET A 67 3.69 14.98 -4.96
C MET A 67 3.50 15.84 -6.22
N GLN A 68 4.31 15.61 -7.26
CA GLN A 68 4.22 16.34 -8.53
C GLN A 68 2.95 16.03 -9.35
N HIS A 69 2.47 14.78 -9.32
CA HIS A 69 1.41 14.31 -10.24
C HIS A 69 0.08 13.93 -9.56
N GLU A 70 0.09 13.56 -8.28
CA GLU A 70 -1.07 13.02 -7.57
C GLU A 70 -1.42 13.80 -6.28
N ASN A 71 -0.55 14.72 -5.83
CA ASN A 71 -0.66 15.41 -4.53
C ASN A 71 -0.78 14.39 -3.37
N SER A 72 0.09 13.38 -3.38
CA SER A 72 0.14 12.26 -2.44
C SER A 72 1.58 11.96 -2.02
N LEU A 73 1.75 11.16 -0.97
CA LEU A 73 3.03 10.50 -0.66
C LEU A 73 3.27 9.33 -1.63
N GLY A 74 4.54 8.98 -1.84
CA GLY A 74 4.94 7.81 -2.61
C GLY A 74 4.53 6.51 -1.93
N LYS A 75 4.41 5.44 -2.72
CA LYS A 75 3.93 4.12 -2.24
C LYS A 75 5.03 3.07 -2.27
N THR A 76 6.02 3.27 -1.41
CA THR A 76 6.97 2.20 -1.04
C THR A 76 6.22 1.15 -0.21
N GLU A 77 6.47 -0.13 -0.47
CA GLU A 77 5.79 -1.23 0.21
C GLU A 77 6.70 -2.46 0.36
N CYS A 78 6.31 -3.36 1.25
CA CYS A 78 6.90 -4.69 1.39
C CYS A 78 5.78 -5.73 1.52
N TRP A 79 6.06 -6.97 1.12
CA TRP A 79 5.09 -8.07 1.11
C TRP A 79 5.55 -9.19 2.04
N TYR A 80 4.69 -9.62 2.95
CA TYR A 80 4.86 -10.84 3.74
C TYR A 80 3.89 -11.92 3.24
N ILE A 81 4.43 -13.06 2.82
CA ILE A 81 3.64 -14.15 2.24
C ILE A 81 3.16 -15.08 3.37
N ILE A 82 1.86 -15.05 3.65
CA ILE A 82 1.25 -15.86 4.72
C ILE A 82 1.05 -17.32 4.27
N VAL A 83 0.60 -17.50 3.02
CA VAL A 83 0.32 -18.80 2.36
C VAL A 83 0.70 -18.67 0.89
N ALA A 84 1.02 -19.79 0.23
CA ALA A 84 1.19 -19.87 -1.21
C ALA A 84 0.79 -21.27 -1.71
N ASP A 85 0.29 -21.35 -2.95
CA ASP A 85 0.24 -22.61 -3.70
C ASP A 85 1.68 -23.02 -4.09
N ASP A 86 1.95 -24.32 -4.28
CA ASP A 86 3.26 -24.80 -4.76
C ASP A 86 3.69 -24.20 -6.12
N ASP A 87 2.72 -23.70 -6.90
CA ASP A 87 2.93 -23.10 -8.22
C ASP A 87 2.84 -21.56 -8.22
N ALA A 88 2.84 -20.92 -7.04
CA ALA A 88 2.88 -19.47 -6.85
C ALA A 88 4.15 -18.80 -7.44
N GLU A 89 4.02 -17.56 -7.92
CA GLU A 89 5.12 -16.73 -8.42
C GLU A 89 4.86 -15.24 -8.18
N ILE A 90 5.92 -14.43 -8.15
CA ILE A 90 5.85 -12.97 -8.08
C ILE A 90 6.76 -12.39 -9.18
N VAL A 91 6.22 -11.48 -9.99
CA VAL A 91 7.01 -10.68 -10.93
C VAL A 91 7.51 -9.44 -10.20
N TYR A 92 8.83 -9.35 -10.09
CA TYR A 92 9.53 -8.22 -9.51
C TYR A 92 10.57 -7.68 -10.49
N GLY A 93 10.40 -6.42 -10.90
CA GLY A 93 11.26 -5.76 -11.89
C GLY A 93 11.05 -6.25 -13.33
N HIS A 94 12.00 -5.93 -14.22
CA HIS A 94 11.95 -6.27 -15.64
C HIS A 94 13.36 -6.39 -16.27
N HIS A 95 13.48 -7.10 -17.39
CA HIS A 95 14.73 -7.20 -18.15
C HIS A 95 14.85 -6.20 -19.31
N ALA A 96 13.94 -5.23 -19.42
CA ALA A 96 14.00 -4.21 -20.47
C ALA A 96 15.22 -3.28 -20.28
N GLN A 97 15.97 -3.06 -21.36
CA GLN A 97 17.20 -2.25 -21.39
C GLN A 97 16.96 -0.79 -21.83
N SER A 98 15.74 -0.47 -22.28
CA SER A 98 15.31 0.88 -22.64
C SER A 98 13.81 1.05 -22.39
N HIS A 99 13.34 2.29 -22.26
CA HIS A 99 11.91 2.59 -22.12
C HIS A 99 11.11 2.06 -23.31
N GLU A 100 11.61 2.22 -24.54
CA GLU A 100 10.99 1.68 -25.76
C GLU A 100 10.85 0.14 -25.71
N GLN A 101 11.87 -0.57 -25.21
CA GLN A 101 11.79 -2.03 -25.03
C GLN A 101 10.82 -2.45 -23.92
N LEU A 102 10.59 -1.59 -22.92
CA LEU A 102 9.55 -1.80 -21.92
C LEU A 102 8.15 -1.56 -22.51
N THR A 103 7.93 -0.44 -23.21
CA THR A 103 6.63 -0.08 -23.78
C THR A 103 6.17 -1.06 -24.87
N SER A 104 7.10 -1.67 -25.61
CA SER A 104 6.80 -2.64 -26.67
C SER A 104 6.50 -4.06 -26.17
N LYS A 105 6.62 -4.34 -24.86
CA LYS A 105 6.38 -5.67 -24.27
C LYS A 105 5.24 -5.67 -23.25
N ARG A 106 4.22 -6.50 -23.46
CA ARG A 106 3.23 -6.85 -22.43
C ARG A 106 3.69 -8.10 -21.68
N LEU A 107 3.67 -8.07 -20.35
CA LEU A 107 4.10 -9.16 -19.44
C LEU A 107 3.02 -9.44 -18.38
N HIS A 108 2.98 -10.67 -17.85
CA HIS A 108 1.99 -11.11 -16.86
C HIS A 108 2.54 -12.25 -15.93
N CYS A 109 2.90 -11.96 -14.67
CA CYS A 109 2.56 -12.81 -13.49
C CYS A 109 3.45 -14.05 -13.10
N LYS A 110 3.12 -15.05 -12.22
CA LYS A 110 1.87 -15.58 -11.53
C LYS A 110 1.34 -14.95 -10.19
N LYS A 111 1.06 -15.77 -9.15
CA LYS A 111 0.19 -15.59 -7.97
C LYS A 111 0.98 -15.51 -6.66
N ALA A 112 0.53 -14.75 -5.65
CA ALA A 112 0.91 -14.97 -4.24
C ALA A 112 -0.09 -14.33 -3.25
N TYR A 113 -0.32 -14.94 -2.07
CA TYR A 113 -1.13 -14.33 -1.00
C TYR A 113 -0.24 -13.40 -0.16
N ILE A 114 -0.65 -12.15 0.00
CA ILE A 114 0.23 -11.05 0.43
C ILE A 114 -0.37 -10.29 1.62
N LEU A 115 0.47 -10.02 2.61
CA LEU A 115 0.25 -9.00 3.63
C LEU A 115 1.16 -7.80 3.38
N PHE A 116 0.60 -6.59 3.38
CA PHE A 116 1.31 -5.34 3.71
C PHE A 116 1.02 -5.00 5.18
#